data_AF-F9PQH7-F1
#
_entry.id   AF-F9PQH7-F1
#
_cell.length_a   1.000
_cell.length_b   1.000
_cell.length_c   1.000
_cell.angle_alpha   90.00
_cell.angle_beta   90.00
_cell.angle_gamma   90.00
#
_symmetry.space_group_name_H-M   'P 1'
#
loop_
_entity.id
_entity.type
_entity.pdbx_description
1 polymer ?
#
loop_
_entity_poly.entity_id
_entity_poly.type
_entity_poly.pdbx_seq_one_letter_code
_entity_poly.pdbx_strand_id
1 'polypeptide(L)'
;MIYVGKNNLQNENLTLKFANKNDIFFHAQDVPGSHVILRGANLTEDDYKIAGFLAGYYSYFKNEGYANVDYTEKKHIRKAKGTGLGMVYYDNYKTLFIDFKDKLYDKYKK
;
A
#
# COMPACT_ATOMS: atom_id res chain seq x y z
N MET A 1 1.75 6.84 11.21
CA MET A 1 3.07 6.59 10.58
C MET A 1 2.88 5.77 9.32
N ILE A 2 3.61 6.07 8.25
CA ILE A 2 3.53 5.34 6.98
C ILE A 2 4.90 4.73 6.64
N TYR A 3 4.90 3.47 6.20
CA TYR A 3 6.09 2.73 5.80
C TYR A 3 5.92 2.20 4.38
N VAL A 4 6.96 2.30 3.55
CA VAL A 4 6.93 1.92 2.13
C VAL A 4 8.07 0.96 1.84
N GLY A 5 7.75 -0.21 1.29
CA GLY A 5 8.76 -1.15 0.80
C GLY A 5 9.28 -0.70 -0.58
N LYS A 6 10.61 -0.66 -0.75
CA LYS A 6 11.24 -0.16 -1.99
C LYS A 6 11.65 -1.26 -2.96
N ASN A 7 11.50 -2.53 -2.58
CA ASN A 7 11.78 -3.71 -3.40
C ASN A 7 11.07 -4.94 -2.81
N ASN A 8 11.09 -6.07 -3.52
CA ASN A 8 10.38 -7.29 -3.15
C ASN A 8 10.79 -7.87 -1.78
N LEU A 9 12.09 -7.80 -1.43
CA LEU A 9 12.58 -8.26 -0.13
C LEU A 9 12.06 -7.37 1.01
N GLN A 10 12.07 -6.05 0.81
CA GLN A 10 11.50 -5.11 1.77
C GLN A 10 9.99 -5.26 1.87
N ASN A 11 9.27 -5.40 0.75
CA ASN A 11 7.83 -5.65 0.73
C ASN A 11 7.46 -6.88 1.57
N GLU A 12 8.19 -7.97 1.40
CA GLU A 12 7.96 -9.19 2.16
C GLU A 12 8.20 -8.99 3.66
N ASN A 13 9.35 -8.44 4.04
CA ASN A 13 9.68 -8.22 5.44
C ASN A 13 8.71 -7.22 6.08
N LEU A 14 8.38 -6.13 5.39
CA LEU A 14 7.46 -5.10 5.82
C LEU A 14 6.08 -5.69 6.12
N THR A 15 5.57 -6.51 5.19
CA THR A 15 4.19 -7.02 5.25
C THR A 15 4.06 -8.20 6.19
N LEU A 16 5.01 -9.15 6.15
CA LEU A 16 4.85 -10.43 6.83
C LEU A 16 5.47 -10.44 8.22
N LYS A 17 6.54 -9.68 8.45
CA LYS A 17 7.30 -9.70 9.72
C LYS A 17 7.15 -8.42 10.53
N PHE A 18 7.18 -7.25 9.89
CA PHE A 18 7.16 -5.96 10.59
C PHE A 18 5.75 -5.49 10.95
N ALA A 19 4.78 -5.67 10.05
CA ALA A 19 3.41 -5.19 10.25
C ALA A 19 2.64 -6.00 11.31
N ASN A 20 1.96 -5.28 12.19
CA ASN A 20 1.06 -5.81 13.21
C ASN A 20 -0.27 -6.20 12.56
N LYS A 21 -1.05 -7.08 13.21
CA LYS A 21 -2.31 -7.60 12.67
C LYS A 21 -3.32 -6.51 12.28
N ASN A 22 -3.36 -5.41 13.04
CA ASN A 22 -4.33 -4.33 12.87
C ASN A 22 -3.76 -3.16 12.05
N ASP A 23 -2.52 -3.25 11.58
CA ASP A 23 -2.00 -2.23 10.67
C ASP A 23 -2.72 -2.32 9.33
N ILE A 24 -2.89 -1.18 8.65
CA ILE A 24 -3.55 -1.14 7.35
C ILE A 24 -2.49 -1.28 6.26
N PHE A 25 -2.70 -2.25 5.39
CA PHE A 25 -1.89 -2.51 4.20
C PHE A 25 -2.52 -1.87 2.98
N PHE A 26 -1.68 -1.37 2.07
CA PHE A 26 -2.08 -0.82 0.78
C PHE A 26 -1.22 -1.40 -0.34
N HIS A 27 -1.84 -1.64 -1.49
CA HIS A 27 -1.18 -2.05 -2.72
C HIS A 27 -1.96 -1.58 -3.95
N ALA A 28 -1.25 -1.27 -5.04
CA ALA A 28 -1.89 -0.90 -6.30
C ALA A 28 -2.71 -2.08 -6.86
N GLN A 29 -3.95 -1.82 -7.26
CA GLN A 29 -4.87 -2.87 -7.69
C GLN A 29 -4.37 -3.54 -8.98
N ASP A 30 -4.28 -4.87 -8.97
CA ASP A 30 -3.97 -5.75 -10.10
C ASP A 30 -2.67 -5.46 -10.88
N VAL A 31 -1.78 -4.63 -10.34
CA VAL A 31 -0.50 -4.26 -10.97
C VAL A 31 0.66 -4.33 -10.00
N PRO A 32 1.91 -4.51 -10.46
CA PRO A 32 3.07 -4.48 -9.58
C PRO A 32 3.26 -3.12 -8.88
N GLY A 33 3.57 -3.16 -7.57
CA GLY A 33 3.86 -1.96 -6.81
C GLY A 33 4.49 -2.19 -5.44
N SER A 34 4.78 -1.08 -4.76
CA SER A 34 5.26 -1.08 -3.38
C SER A 34 4.17 -1.53 -2.41
N HIS A 35 4.58 -2.28 -1.39
CA HIS A 35 3.72 -2.55 -0.24
C HIS A 35 3.82 -1.35 0.71
N VAL A 36 2.67 -0.83 1.15
CA VAL A 36 2.61 0.31 2.08
C VAL A 36 1.84 -0.08 3.33
N ILE A 37 2.36 0.32 4.49
CA ILE A 37 1.73 0.08 5.80
C ILE A 37 1.45 1.40 6.49
N LEU A 38 0.19 1.63 6.86
CA LEU A 38 -0.25 2.71 7.73
C LEU A 38 -0.47 2.16 9.14
N ARG A 39 0.24 2.74 10.12
CA ARG A 39 0.20 2.37 11.53
C ARG A 39 -0.12 3.57 12.41
N GLY A 40 -1.12 3.42 13.28
CA GLY A 40 -1.50 4.44 14.25
C GLY A 40 -2.86 4.17 14.89
N ALA A 41 -3.22 5.01 15.87
CA ALA A 41 -4.56 5.08 16.43
C ALA A 41 -5.25 6.36 15.93
N ASN A 42 -6.58 6.38 15.86
CA ASN A 42 -7.38 7.53 15.40
C ASN A 42 -6.97 8.05 14.01
N LEU A 43 -6.75 7.14 13.06
CA LEU A 43 -6.37 7.46 11.68
C LEU A 43 -7.47 8.26 10.98
N THR A 44 -7.08 9.36 10.34
CA THR A 44 -7.98 10.24 9.57
C THR A 44 -8.11 9.77 8.13
N GLU A 45 -9.11 10.27 7.41
CA GLU A 45 -9.27 9.97 5.98
C GLU A 45 -8.03 10.38 5.15
N ASP A 46 -7.41 11.51 5.50
CA ASP A 46 -6.19 11.99 4.84
C ASP A 46 -5.01 11.03 5.04
N ASP A 47 -4.90 10.38 6.21
CA ASP A 47 -3.86 9.37 6.43
C ASP A 47 -4.00 8.19 5.46
N TYR A 48 -5.24 7.74 5.19
CA TYR A 48 -5.52 6.69 4.21
C TYR A 48 -5.23 7.17 2.78
N LYS A 49 -5.62 8.41 2.44
CA LYS A 49 -5.33 9.00 1.13
C LYS A 49 -3.84 9.11 0.87
N ILE A 50 -3.06 9.57 1.84
CA ILE A 50 -1.60 9.71 1.71
C ILE A 50 -0.93 8.32 1.58
N ALA A 51 -1.34 7.35 2.39
CA ALA A 51 -0.81 5.98 2.29
C ALA A 51 -1.18 5.33 0.95
N GLY A 52 -2.43 5.49 0.51
CA GLY A 52 -2.90 5.03 -0.79
C GLY A 52 -2.15 5.70 -1.94
N PHE A 53 -1.94 7.01 -1.87
CA PHE A 53 -1.14 7.75 -2.84
C PHE A 53 0.28 7.19 -2.97
N LEU A 54 0.96 6.92 -1.86
CA LEU A 54 2.30 6.34 -1.90
C LEU A 54 2.31 4.94 -2.55
N ALA A 55 1.30 4.11 -2.30
CA ALA A 55 1.18 2.80 -2.93
C ALA A 55 0.93 2.92 -4.44
N GLY A 56 0.04 3.83 -4.86
CA GLY A 56 -0.21 4.11 -6.27
C GLY A 56 1.00 4.74 -6.99
N TYR A 57 1.63 5.74 -6.38
CA TYR A 57 2.74 6.49 -6.97
C TYR A 57 4.01 5.63 -7.12
N TYR A 58 4.27 4.72 -6.19
CA TYR A 58 5.35 3.72 -6.29
C TYR A 58 4.83 2.38 -6.86
N SER A 59 4.04 2.46 -7.93
CA SER A 59 3.56 1.30 -8.69
C SER A 59 3.66 1.55 -10.20
N TYR A 60 3.16 0.59 -10.97
CA TYR A 60 2.93 0.75 -12.41
C TYR A 60 2.17 2.04 -12.76
N PHE A 61 1.23 2.48 -11.92
CA PHE A 61 0.39 3.66 -12.17
C PHE A 61 1.13 5.00 -12.16
N LYS A 62 2.41 5.07 -11.77
CA LYS A 62 3.16 6.33 -11.58
C LYS A 62 2.96 7.36 -12.70
N ASN A 63 2.84 6.90 -13.95
CA ASN A 63 2.71 7.75 -15.13
C ASN A 63 1.28 7.84 -15.70
N GLU A 64 0.30 7.14 -15.11
CA GLU A 64 -1.09 7.07 -15.58
C GLU A 64 -1.96 8.23 -15.05
N GLY A 65 -1.42 9.04 -14.14
CA GLY A 65 -2.08 10.23 -13.57
C GLY A 65 -3.11 9.94 -12.47
N TYR A 66 -3.54 8.69 -12.31
CA TYR A 66 -4.37 8.21 -11.22
C TYR A 66 -4.05 6.75 -10.89
N ALA A 67 -4.52 6.26 -9.75
CA ALA A 67 -4.39 4.86 -9.35
C ALA A 67 -5.60 4.37 -8.57
N ASN A 68 -6.02 3.13 -8.83
CA ASN A 68 -6.85 2.37 -7.90
C ASN A 68 -5.94 1.62 -6.92
N VAL A 69 -6.20 1.78 -5.64
CA VAL A 69 -5.37 1.23 -4.57
C VAL A 69 -6.23 0.48 -3.58
N ASP A 70 -5.95 -0.82 -3.43
CA ASP A 70 -6.62 -1.65 -2.45
C ASP A 70 -5.99 -1.45 -1.08
N TYR A 71 -6.83 -1.49 -0.05
CA TYR A 71 -6.39 -1.51 1.34
C TYR A 71 -7.21 -2.48 2.20
N THR A 72 -6.53 -3.11 3.14
CA THR A 72 -7.12 -4.04 4.11
C THR A 72 -6.25 -4.10 5.36
N GLU A 73 -6.76 -4.64 6.46
CA GLU A 73 -5.91 -4.91 7.62
C GLU A 73 -4.93 -6.05 7.33
N LYS A 74 -3.71 -5.96 7.86
CA LYS A 74 -2.65 -6.96 7.64
C LYS A 74 -3.08 -8.38 8.02
N LYS A 75 -4.00 -8.56 8.97
CA LYS A 75 -4.56 -9.87 9.35
C LYS A 75 -5.24 -10.61 8.19
N HIS A 76 -5.67 -9.90 7.15
CA HIS A 76 -6.28 -10.45 5.93
C HIS A 76 -5.24 -10.88 4.89
N ILE A 77 -3.94 -10.66 5.15
CA ILE A 77 -2.87 -10.97 4.20
C ILE A 77 -2.27 -12.34 4.50
N ARG A 78 -2.04 -13.11 3.43
CA ARG A 78 -1.39 -14.43 3.48
C ARG A 78 -0.24 -14.47 2.48
N LYS A 79 0.90 -15.05 2.89
CA LYS A 79 2.01 -15.33 1.98
C LYS A 79 1.55 -16.30 0.90
N ALA A 80 1.79 -15.98 -0.37
CA ALA A 80 1.68 -16.93 -1.45
C ALA A 80 2.86 -17.92 -1.36
N LYS A 81 2.62 -19.15 -0.89
CA LYS A 81 3.67 -20.16 -0.73
C LYS A 81 4.10 -20.68 -2.11
N GLY A 82 5.41 -20.91 -2.28
CA GLY A 82 5.98 -21.42 -3.53
C GLY A 82 6.15 -20.36 -4.64
N THR A 83 5.83 -19.10 -4.37
CA THR A 83 6.03 -17.98 -5.32
C THR A 83 7.22 -17.10 -4.91
N GLY A 84 7.58 -16.14 -5.75
CA GLY A 84 8.65 -15.18 -5.48
C GLY A 84 8.46 -14.34 -4.21
N LEU A 85 9.53 -13.63 -3.82
CA LEU A 85 9.52 -12.69 -2.70
C LEU A 85 8.48 -11.59 -2.91
N GLY A 86 7.85 -11.14 -1.82
CA GLY A 86 6.86 -10.06 -1.85
C GLY A 86 5.46 -10.48 -2.30
N MET A 87 5.30 -11.66 -2.92
CA MET A 87 3.99 -12.16 -3.35
C MET A 87 3.10 -12.51 -2.16
N VAL A 88 1.89 -11.96 -2.14
CA VAL A 88 0.87 -12.13 -1.11
C VAL A 88 -0.53 -12.22 -1.72
N TYR A 89 -1.42 -12.91 -1.03
CA TYR A 89 -2.87 -12.86 -1.28
C TYR A 89 -3.52 -12.06 -0.16
N TYR A 90 -4.57 -11.31 -0.49
CA TYR A 90 -5.37 -10.58 0.48
C TYR A 90 -6.85 -10.61 0.11
N ASP A 91 -7.70 -10.52 1.13
CA ASP A 91 -9.15 -10.48 1.02
C ASP A 91 -9.73 -9.31 1.84
N ASN A 92 -11.06 -9.17 1.82
CA ASN A 92 -11.79 -8.18 2.62
C ASN A 92 -11.25 -6.75 2.46
N TYR A 93 -10.85 -6.40 1.24
CA TYR A 93 -10.27 -5.10 0.93
C TYR A 93 -11.34 -4.10 0.49
N LYS A 94 -10.98 -2.82 0.58
CA LYS A 94 -11.68 -1.71 -0.07
C LYS A 94 -10.72 -1.05 -1.03
N THR A 95 -11.24 -0.36 -2.04
CA THR A 95 -10.43 0.33 -3.04
C THR A 95 -10.58 1.84 -2.89
N LEU A 96 -9.45 2.56 -2.88
CA LEU A 96 -9.38 4.01 -2.96
C LEU A 96 -9.05 4.40 -4.40
N PHE A 97 -9.77 5.39 -4.91
CA PHE A 97 -9.36 6.11 -6.11
C PHE A 97 -8.42 7.26 -5.70
N ILE A 98 -7.23 7.30 -6.28
CA ILE A 98 -6.23 8.35 -6.05
C ILE A 98 -6.00 9.13 -7.34
N ASP A 99 -6.31 10.42 -7.34
CA ASP A 99 -5.89 11.36 -8.39
C ASP A 99 -4.53 11.97 -8.04
N PHE A 100 -3.51 11.74 -8.86
CA PHE A 100 -2.16 12.27 -8.59
C PHE A 100 -2.05 13.79 -8.78
N LYS A 101 -3.07 14.45 -9.33
CA LYS A 101 -3.12 15.91 -9.46
C LYS A 101 -3.62 16.61 -8.18
N ASP A 102 -4.14 15.86 -7.21
CA ASP A 102 -4.58 16.44 -5.94
C ASP A 102 -3.39 17.11 -5.23
N LYS A 103 -3.60 18.36 -4.81
CA LYS A 103 -2.60 19.19 -4.12
C LYS A 103 -2.19 18.61 -2.77
N LEU A 104 -3.04 17.76 -2.16
CA LEU A 104 -2.72 17.03 -0.93
C LEU A 104 -1.37 16.29 -1.04
N TYR A 105 -1.03 15.81 -2.24
CA TYR A 105 0.10 14.92 -2.46
C TYR A 105 1.40 15.62 -2.86
N ASP A 106 1.39 16.93 -3.11
CA ASP A 106 2.54 17.62 -3.72
C ASP A 106 3.83 17.50 -2.91
N LYS A 107 3.74 17.47 -1.58
CA LYS A 107 4.91 17.29 -0.71
C LYS A 107 5.46 15.85 -0.66
N TYR A 108 4.70 14.88 -1.16
CA TYR A 108 5.01 13.44 -1.12
C TYR A 108 5.49 12.87 -2.46
N LYS A 109 5.45 13.66 -3.55
CA LYS A 109 5.93 13.25 -4.90
C LYS A 109 7.46 13.11 -5.04
N LYS A 110 8.20 13.16 -3.94
CA LYS A 110 9.68 13.20 -3.92
C LYS A 110 10.33 11.82 -4.09
#